data_AF-A0A8T5C5P1-F1
#
_entry.id   AF-A0A8T5C5P1-F1
#
_cell.length_a   1.000
_cell.length_b   1.000
_cell.length_c   1.000
_cell.angle_alpha   90.00
_cell.angle_beta   90.00
_cell.angle_gamma   90.00
#
_symmetry.space_group_name_H-M   'P 1'
#
loop_
_entity.id
_entity.type
_entity.pdbx_description
1 polymer ?
#
loop_
_entity_poly.entity_id
_entity_poly.type
_entity_poly.pdbx_seq_one_letter_code
_entity_poly.pdbx_strand_id
1 'polypeptide(L)'
;MAFQSTLGALALNAAAVVLLGRTTWTAFQSREQPSAEPFISLLAALTLWAVFAFGSDLPGASSVAVLSTLLSFGQIGAALVIPGIWVVYALSYTGRGTGLTRKRVALLAGIALPVLLSGLTIVVGPSETAVEYMIASLIGTEVLYLFALYLYATYLLVDLGGNHARVSNTHVAILTGGVSAPYLPSLAGNSATLPGSTTVGLLVAGVLLAVAVRRYPVMIGFPKADYVARTRVVETLQEAIFVLDWDDHVLDVNETTAALFDRSAATIIGAPIRSVVDGLERADLSVGASGTVALQTSKGRRQFQYSVSAVTESATDEEDNPVARTALFRDVTDRRTREQRLTVLNRILRHNVRNDLDVVLAYADHVDDEEIRTGIRDSTTDLLELSEKVREAEELMSASTEPPESVALTGVAKSVADQFRTGDNPAEITLDSPDDVSVTAHRTVLQQVLTELVENAIIHSDKDSPAVELRVRERSDASAELVVADDGPGLPEREQEILAAGTETQLKHGQGIGLWFVNWAVTQMGGELRFQPNTPDGSIVTIRLYDGVT
;
A
#
# COMPACT_ATOMS: atom_id res chain seq x y z
N MET A 1 62.91 -3.24 -11.93
CA MET A 1 62.05 -3.39 -10.73
C MET A 1 61.28 -2.09 -10.42
N ALA A 2 61.92 -0.92 -10.33
CA ALA A 2 61.24 0.34 -9.99
C ALA A 2 60.06 0.73 -10.93
N PHE A 3 60.18 0.53 -12.25
CA PHE A 3 59.11 0.88 -13.20
C PHE A 3 57.87 -0.03 -13.08
N GLN A 4 58.06 -1.32 -12.77
CA GLN A 4 56.95 -2.27 -12.59
C GLN A 4 56.20 -2.02 -11.27
N SER A 5 56.89 -1.59 -10.21
CA SER A 5 56.23 -1.18 -8.95
C SER A 5 55.40 0.09 -9.11
N THR A 6 55.86 1.06 -9.93
CA THR A 6 55.11 2.30 -10.17
C THR A 6 53.86 2.06 -11.01
N LEU A 7 53.94 1.22 -12.06
CA LEU A 7 52.77 0.85 -12.87
C LEU A 7 51.70 0.09 -12.05
N GLY A 8 52.14 -0.80 -11.15
CA GLY A 8 51.22 -1.52 -10.26
C GLY A 8 50.46 -0.59 -9.29
N ALA A 9 51.15 0.36 -8.66
CA ALA A 9 50.53 1.35 -7.78
C ALA A 9 49.52 2.23 -8.54
N LEU A 10 49.87 2.65 -9.75
CA LEU A 10 49.03 3.49 -10.59
C LEU A 10 47.74 2.77 -11.03
N ALA A 11 47.84 1.47 -11.35
CA ALA A 11 46.69 0.63 -11.66
C ALA A 11 45.76 0.43 -10.45
N LEU A 12 46.32 0.23 -9.25
CA LEU A 12 45.55 0.10 -8.01
C LEU A 12 44.82 1.41 -7.65
N ASN A 13 45.49 2.56 -7.78
CA ASN A 13 44.86 3.87 -7.56
C ASN A 13 43.74 4.12 -8.57
N ALA A 14 43.94 3.81 -9.86
CA ALA A 14 42.90 3.93 -10.87
C ALA A 14 41.69 3.05 -10.54
N ALA A 15 41.91 1.81 -10.10
CA ALA A 15 40.84 0.92 -9.67
C ALA A 15 40.08 1.47 -8.46
N ALA A 16 40.77 2.02 -7.46
CA ALA A 16 40.16 2.64 -6.29
C ALA A 16 39.28 3.85 -6.68
N VAL A 17 39.78 4.73 -7.54
CA VAL A 17 39.03 5.90 -8.05
C VAL A 17 37.78 5.46 -8.81
N VAL A 18 37.90 4.50 -9.72
CA VAL A 18 36.76 4.00 -10.52
C VAL A 18 35.71 3.34 -9.62
N LEU A 19 36.15 2.51 -8.66
CA LEU A 19 35.25 1.80 -7.77
C LEU A 19 34.50 2.77 -6.85
N LEU A 20 35.23 3.66 -6.16
CA LEU A 20 34.63 4.68 -5.29
C LEU A 20 33.74 5.63 -6.09
N GLY A 21 34.19 6.12 -7.24
CA GLY A 21 33.41 6.99 -8.13
C GLY A 21 32.11 6.33 -8.60
N ARG A 22 32.15 5.05 -8.98
CA ARG A 22 30.95 4.29 -9.34
C ARG A 22 30.02 4.10 -8.15
N THR A 23 30.55 3.79 -6.96
CA THR A 23 29.70 3.66 -5.75
C THR A 23 29.05 4.99 -5.38
N THR A 24 29.77 6.10 -5.46
CA THR A 24 29.25 7.46 -5.24
C THR A 24 28.14 7.78 -6.23
N TRP A 25 28.33 7.48 -7.52
CA TRP A 25 27.31 7.67 -8.54
C TRP A 25 26.05 6.83 -8.29
N THR A 26 26.22 5.57 -7.91
CA THR A 26 25.10 4.66 -7.62
C THR A 26 24.31 5.16 -6.40
N ALA A 27 25.00 5.63 -5.37
CA ALA A 27 24.36 6.24 -4.20
C ALA A 27 23.63 7.55 -4.56
N PHE A 28 24.23 8.38 -5.42
CA PHE A 28 23.64 9.64 -5.88
C PHE A 28 22.32 9.46 -6.65
N GLN A 29 22.18 8.39 -7.42
CA GLN A 29 20.90 8.05 -8.08
C GLN A 29 19.77 7.77 -7.07
N SER A 30 20.11 7.39 -5.84
CA SER A 30 19.17 7.09 -4.75
C SER A 30 19.10 8.21 -3.70
N ARG A 31 19.37 9.47 -4.08
CA ARG A 31 19.47 10.62 -3.17
C ARG A 31 18.19 10.99 -2.41
N GLU A 32 17.03 10.48 -2.81
CA GLU A 32 15.75 10.78 -2.17
C GLU A 32 15.59 10.12 -0.78
N GLN A 33 16.51 9.23 -0.40
CA GLN A 33 16.46 8.55 0.89
C GLN A 33 16.95 9.44 2.06
N PRO A 34 16.37 9.33 3.27
CA PRO A 34 16.60 10.28 4.38
C PRO A 34 18.07 10.42 4.85
N SER A 35 18.90 9.39 4.69
CA SER A 35 20.32 9.41 5.08
C SER A 35 21.27 9.36 3.89
N ALA A 36 20.78 9.57 2.67
CA ALA A 36 21.61 9.52 1.46
C ALA A 36 22.61 10.68 1.39
N GLU A 37 22.21 11.92 1.70
CA GLU A 37 23.09 13.10 1.59
C GLU A 37 24.40 12.99 2.38
N PRO A 38 24.42 12.66 3.70
CA PRO A 38 25.68 12.53 4.43
C PRO A 38 26.48 11.30 3.99
N PHE A 39 25.82 10.23 3.55
CA PHE A 39 26.50 9.04 3.02
C PHE A 39 27.17 9.30 1.66
N ILE A 40 26.50 10.02 0.76
CA ILE A 40 27.07 10.45 -0.53
C ILE A 40 28.24 11.41 -0.27
N SER A 41 28.11 12.31 0.70
CA SER A 41 29.20 13.23 1.09
C SER A 41 30.44 12.45 1.57
N LEU A 42 30.23 11.38 2.33
CA LEU A 42 31.31 10.49 2.80
C LEU A 42 32.00 9.78 1.63
N LEU A 43 31.21 9.20 0.71
CA LEU A 43 31.71 8.54 -0.50
C LEU A 43 32.44 9.52 -1.43
N ALA A 44 31.93 10.76 -1.55
CA ALA A 44 32.56 11.81 -2.33
C ALA A 44 33.91 12.23 -1.73
N ALA A 45 34.01 12.37 -0.40
CA ALA A 45 35.26 12.68 0.28
C ALA A 45 36.31 11.57 0.10
N LEU A 46 35.91 10.29 0.22
CA LEU A 46 36.77 9.14 -0.06
C LEU A 46 37.20 9.07 -1.54
N THR A 47 36.28 9.36 -2.46
CA THR A 47 36.58 9.43 -3.90
C THR A 47 37.58 10.54 -4.19
N LEU A 48 37.42 11.71 -3.58
CA LEU A 48 38.33 12.85 -3.71
C LEU A 48 39.72 12.52 -3.17
N TRP A 49 39.81 11.84 -2.03
CA TRP A 49 41.08 11.33 -1.50
C TRP A 49 41.76 10.37 -2.50
N ALA A 50 41.01 9.43 -3.07
CA ALA A 50 41.54 8.52 -4.09
C ALA A 50 42.03 9.25 -5.35
N VAL A 51 41.36 10.32 -5.77
CA VAL A 51 41.80 11.14 -6.92
C VAL A 51 43.12 11.86 -6.61
N PHE A 52 43.26 12.44 -5.42
CA PHE A 52 44.52 13.09 -5.03
C PHE A 52 45.67 12.09 -4.82
N ALA A 53 45.38 10.88 -4.32
CA ALA A 53 46.34 9.78 -4.22
C ALA A 53 46.78 9.28 -5.60
N PHE A 54 45.85 9.11 -6.54
CA PHE A 54 46.19 8.80 -7.92
C PHE A 54 47.06 9.90 -8.56
N GLY A 55 46.69 11.16 -8.34
CA GLY A 55 47.42 12.31 -8.88
C GLY A 55 48.85 12.40 -8.37
N SER A 56 49.12 12.10 -7.09
CA SER A 56 50.47 12.16 -6.52
C SER A 56 51.40 11.11 -7.11
N ASP A 57 50.85 9.99 -7.55
CA ASP A 57 51.61 8.85 -8.08
C ASP A 57 51.82 8.93 -9.61
N LEU A 58 51.26 9.94 -10.28
CA LEU A 58 51.46 10.16 -11.71
C LEU A 58 52.92 10.53 -12.03
N PRO A 59 53.52 9.94 -13.08
CA PRO A 59 54.85 10.31 -13.55
C PRO A 59 54.93 11.82 -13.85
N GLY A 60 55.88 12.50 -13.23
CA GLY A 60 56.07 13.95 -13.40
C GLY A 60 55.22 14.82 -12.47
N ALA A 61 54.27 14.28 -11.71
CA ALA A 61 53.51 15.09 -10.73
C ALA A 61 54.41 15.68 -9.63
N SER A 62 55.38 14.91 -9.16
CA SER A 62 56.41 15.35 -8.20
C SER A 62 57.42 16.34 -8.78
N SER A 63 57.53 16.43 -10.12
CA SER A 63 58.47 17.34 -10.79
C SER A 63 57.99 18.79 -10.80
N VAL A 64 56.68 19.02 -10.64
CA VAL A 64 56.08 20.35 -10.58
C VAL A 64 55.73 20.67 -9.13
N ALA A 65 56.52 21.55 -8.50
CA ALA A 65 56.41 21.83 -7.06
C ALA A 65 54.99 22.24 -6.62
N VAL A 66 54.32 23.11 -7.40
CA VAL A 66 52.95 23.56 -7.12
C VAL A 66 51.95 22.40 -7.17
N LEU A 67 52.05 21.54 -8.19
CA LEU A 67 51.15 20.40 -8.36
C LEU A 67 51.33 19.37 -7.24
N SER A 68 52.58 19.01 -6.94
CA SER A 68 52.93 18.12 -5.82
C SER A 68 52.38 18.62 -4.49
N THR A 69 52.51 19.93 -4.24
CA THR A 69 52.01 20.59 -3.04
C THR A 69 50.47 20.51 -2.97
N LEU A 70 49.78 20.87 -4.05
CA LEU A 70 48.31 20.82 -4.12
C LEU A 70 47.76 19.41 -3.91
N LEU A 71 48.38 18.39 -4.51
CA LEU A 71 47.97 16.99 -4.35
C LEU A 71 48.17 16.51 -2.91
N SER A 72 49.30 16.85 -2.30
CA SER A 72 49.61 16.50 -0.91
C SER A 72 48.63 17.14 0.07
N PHE A 73 48.37 18.45 -0.06
CA PHE A 73 47.36 19.14 0.74
C PHE A 73 45.95 18.62 0.48
N GLY A 74 45.63 18.26 -0.75
CA GLY A 74 44.34 17.66 -1.12
C GLY A 74 44.08 16.34 -0.39
N GLN A 75 45.08 15.45 -0.32
CA GLN A 75 44.97 14.19 0.43
C GLN A 75 44.72 14.42 1.92
N ILE A 76 45.50 15.32 2.54
CA ILE A 76 45.36 15.65 3.97
C ILE A 76 43.99 16.27 4.22
N GLY A 77 43.56 17.21 3.39
CA GLY A 77 42.25 17.87 3.52
C GLY A 77 41.08 16.88 3.38
N ALA A 78 41.13 15.98 2.40
CA ALA A 78 40.11 14.95 2.24
C ALA A 78 40.07 13.99 3.45
N ALA A 79 41.24 13.57 3.95
CA ALA A 79 41.35 12.73 5.13
C ALA A 79 40.86 13.42 6.43
N LEU A 80 41.01 14.74 6.55
CA LEU A 80 40.62 15.51 7.74
C LEU A 80 39.09 15.64 7.87
N VAL A 81 38.39 15.76 6.75
CA VAL A 81 36.93 16.04 6.74
C VAL A 81 36.09 14.78 6.98
N ILE A 82 36.61 13.60 6.61
CA ILE A 82 35.89 12.31 6.70
C ILE A 82 35.36 12.00 8.11
N PRO A 83 36.12 12.12 9.22
CA PRO A 83 35.58 11.88 10.56
C PRO A 83 34.41 12.79 10.93
N GLY A 84 34.43 14.04 10.48
CA GLY A 84 33.31 14.98 10.66
C GLY A 84 32.06 14.53 9.91
N ILE A 85 32.21 14.17 8.63
CA ILE A 85 31.10 13.63 7.82
C ILE A 85 30.58 12.31 8.39
N TRP A 86 31.47 11.45 8.89
CA TRP A 86 31.13 10.17 9.51
C TRP A 86 30.22 10.35 10.74
N VAL A 87 30.48 11.35 11.58
CA VAL A 87 29.59 11.73 12.69
C VAL A 87 28.22 12.17 12.19
N VAL A 88 28.16 13.03 11.16
CA VAL A 88 26.89 13.51 10.59
C VAL A 88 26.09 12.33 10.01
N TYR A 89 26.76 11.41 9.32
CA TYR A 89 26.17 10.18 8.81
C TYR A 89 25.63 9.31 9.95
N ALA A 90 26.43 9.00 10.97
CA ALA A 90 26.00 8.16 12.09
C ALA A 90 24.80 8.77 12.83
N LEU A 91 24.76 10.10 13.00
CA LEU A 91 23.62 10.80 13.61
C LEU A 91 22.36 10.75 12.73
N SER A 92 22.51 10.89 11.41
CA SER A 92 21.41 10.73 10.45
C SER A 92 20.87 9.31 10.48
N TYR A 93 21.76 8.34 10.38
CA TYR A 93 21.45 6.91 10.27
C TYR A 93 20.76 6.36 11.52
N THR A 94 21.16 6.84 12.70
CA THR A 94 20.55 6.48 14.01
C THR A 94 19.29 7.29 14.34
N GLY A 95 18.80 8.11 13.42
CA GLY A 95 17.56 8.88 13.63
C GLY A 95 17.68 10.04 14.60
N ARG A 96 18.90 10.47 14.96
CA ARG A 96 19.13 11.62 15.87
C ARG A 96 19.02 12.96 15.14
N GLY A 97 18.70 12.95 13.84
CA GLY A 97 18.54 14.11 12.96
C GLY A 97 19.87 14.74 12.54
N THR A 98 19.91 15.38 11.37
CA THR A 98 21.10 16.05 10.80
C THR A 98 21.25 17.53 11.20
N GLY A 99 20.27 18.10 11.92
CA GLY A 99 20.26 19.52 12.26
C GLY A 99 21.50 20.00 13.04
N LEU A 100 21.99 21.20 12.70
CA LEU A 100 23.11 21.89 13.36
C LEU A 100 22.68 22.47 14.71
N THR A 101 22.54 21.62 15.74
CA THR A 101 22.35 22.11 17.11
C THR A 101 23.61 22.84 17.60
N ARG A 102 23.49 23.78 18.54
CA ARG A 102 24.66 24.53 19.09
C ARG A 102 25.80 23.60 19.56
N LYS A 103 25.45 22.43 20.13
CA LYS A 103 26.42 21.39 20.54
C LYS A 103 27.13 20.75 19.34
N ARG A 104 26.43 20.52 18.23
CA ARG A 104 26.99 19.94 16.99
C ARG A 104 27.83 20.93 16.21
N VAL A 105 27.43 22.21 16.19
CA VAL A 105 28.25 23.29 15.62
C VAL A 105 29.55 23.43 16.41
N ALA A 106 29.49 23.42 17.74
CA ALA A 106 30.70 23.45 18.58
C ALA A 106 31.61 22.22 18.33
N LEU A 107 31.01 21.04 18.17
CA LEU A 107 31.72 19.80 17.86
C LEU A 107 32.40 19.84 16.47
N LEU A 108 31.73 20.36 15.44
CA LEU A 108 32.34 20.50 14.10
C LEU A 108 33.35 21.66 14.04
N ALA A 109 33.12 22.74 14.78
CA ALA A 109 34.05 23.87 14.89
C ALA A 109 35.38 23.46 15.57
N GLY A 110 35.35 22.44 16.42
CA GLY A 110 36.55 21.84 17.03
C GLY A 110 37.58 21.34 15.99
N ILE A 111 37.13 20.94 14.79
CA ILE A 111 38.00 20.49 13.67
C ILE A 111 38.79 21.67 13.07
N ALA A 112 38.21 22.86 13.06
CA ALA A 112 38.85 24.05 12.47
C ALA A 112 39.76 24.79 13.47
N LEU A 113 39.56 24.59 14.77
CA LEU A 113 40.21 25.37 15.83
C LEU A 113 41.74 25.16 15.87
N PRO A 114 42.29 23.93 15.84
CA PRO A 114 43.75 23.74 15.82
C PRO A 114 44.41 24.22 14.53
N VAL A 115 43.71 24.17 13.40
CA VAL A 115 44.20 24.71 12.11
C VAL A 115 44.29 26.24 12.17
N LEU A 116 43.27 26.91 12.71
CA LEU A 116 43.26 28.36 12.92
C LEU A 116 44.33 28.80 13.92
N LEU A 117 44.47 28.07 15.03
CA LEU A 117 45.54 28.30 16.00
C LEU A 117 46.92 28.12 15.38
N SER A 118 47.11 27.09 14.54
CA SER A 118 48.37 26.86 13.83
C SER A 118 48.70 28.03 12.90
N GLY A 119 47.72 28.53 12.13
CA GLY A 119 47.89 29.72 11.29
C GLY A 119 48.26 30.97 12.10
N LEU A 120 47.60 31.19 13.24
CA LEU A 120 47.92 32.30 14.14
C LEU A 120 49.34 32.20 14.69
N THR A 121 49.79 31.00 15.05
CA THR A 121 51.13 30.79 15.59
C THR A 121 52.25 31.10 14.61
N ILE A 122 52.04 30.82 13.32
CA ILE A 122 52.96 31.17 12.24
C ILE A 122 53.04 32.70 12.10
N VAL A 123 51.93 33.41 12.26
CA VAL A 123 51.85 34.88 12.12
C VAL A 123 52.48 35.61 13.31
N VAL A 124 52.30 35.09 14.53
CA VAL A 124 52.76 35.75 15.77
C VAL A 124 54.28 35.62 15.98
N GLY A 125 54.97 34.75 15.22
CA GLY A 125 56.42 34.70 15.14
C GLY A 125 57.19 34.33 16.43
N PRO A 126 56.92 33.18 17.07
CA PRO A 126 57.90 32.58 18.00
C PRO A 126 59.20 32.21 17.28
N SER A 127 60.25 31.86 18.04
CA SER A 127 61.43 31.18 17.49
C SER A 127 61.04 29.91 16.73
N GLU A 128 61.77 29.55 15.66
CA GLU A 128 61.45 28.39 14.80
C GLU A 128 61.18 27.09 15.58
N THR A 129 61.95 26.85 16.65
CA THR A 129 61.77 25.69 17.53
C THR A 129 60.46 25.72 18.31
N ALA A 130 60.00 26.88 18.78
CA ALA A 130 58.75 27.01 19.50
C ALA A 130 57.54 26.89 18.55
N VAL A 131 57.68 27.35 17.31
CA VAL A 131 56.70 27.12 16.24
C VAL A 131 56.56 25.63 15.95
N GLU A 132 57.67 24.91 15.82
CA GLU A 132 57.67 23.48 15.53
C GLU A 132 56.98 22.64 16.63
N TYR A 133 57.35 22.84 17.90
CA TYR A 133 56.71 22.11 19.01
C TYR A 133 55.22 22.43 19.14
N MET A 134 54.83 23.69 18.92
CA MET A 134 53.44 24.10 19.04
C MET A 134 52.58 23.57 17.89
N ILE A 135 53.08 23.61 16.65
CA ILE A 135 52.42 22.99 15.50
C ILE A 135 52.30 21.48 15.70
N ALA A 136 53.36 20.79 16.15
CA ALA A 136 53.32 19.36 16.43
C ALA A 136 52.26 19.03 17.50
N SER A 137 52.17 19.82 18.58
CA SER A 137 51.15 19.66 19.62
C SER A 137 49.73 19.92 19.10
N LEU A 138 49.53 20.90 18.22
CA LEU A 138 48.24 21.22 17.62
C LEU A 138 47.78 20.10 16.67
N ILE A 139 48.68 19.58 15.83
CA ILE A 139 48.40 18.42 14.96
C ILE A 139 48.07 17.18 15.80
N GLY A 140 48.84 16.90 16.86
CA GLY A 140 48.56 15.77 17.75
C GLY A 140 47.19 15.88 18.43
N THR A 141 46.82 17.08 18.85
CA THR A 141 45.49 17.36 19.43
C THR A 141 44.37 17.18 18.41
N GLU A 142 44.57 17.64 17.18
CA GLU A 142 43.62 17.48 16.08
C GLU A 142 43.41 16.01 15.72
N VAL A 143 44.49 15.23 15.57
CA VAL A 143 44.41 13.80 15.30
C VAL A 143 43.66 13.07 16.42
N LEU A 144 43.95 13.38 17.68
CA LEU A 144 43.25 12.80 18.83
C LEU A 144 41.76 13.18 18.82
N TYR A 145 41.44 14.42 18.50
CA TYR A 145 40.07 14.91 18.42
C TYR A 145 39.27 14.19 17.32
N LEU A 146 39.83 14.09 16.12
CA LEU A 146 39.23 13.38 14.99
C LEU A 146 39.07 11.89 15.29
N PHE A 147 40.03 11.28 15.97
CA PHE A 147 39.93 9.90 16.42
C PHE A 147 38.80 9.71 17.43
N ALA A 148 38.63 10.65 18.39
CA ALA A 148 37.52 10.62 19.34
C ALA A 148 36.15 10.79 18.64
N LEU A 149 36.04 11.68 17.65
CA LEU A 149 34.84 11.83 16.83
C LEU A 149 34.51 10.55 16.05
N TYR A 150 35.53 9.93 15.48
CA TYR A 150 35.40 8.67 14.78
C TYR A 150 34.87 7.57 15.71
N LEU A 151 35.48 7.40 16.89
CA LEU A 151 35.04 6.41 17.89
C LEU A 151 33.61 6.68 18.37
N TYR A 152 33.25 7.94 18.58
CA TYR A 152 31.89 8.31 18.97
C TYR A 152 30.87 7.89 17.90
N ALA A 153 31.10 8.22 16.63
CA ALA A 153 30.22 7.84 15.53
C ALA A 153 30.12 6.31 15.37
N THR A 154 31.24 5.60 15.48
CA THR A 154 31.28 4.14 15.43
C THR A 154 30.53 3.51 16.60
N TYR A 155 30.67 4.05 17.82
CA TYR A 155 29.88 3.62 18.98
C TYR A 155 28.37 3.75 18.71
N LEU A 156 27.92 4.86 18.11
CA LEU A 156 26.50 5.05 17.78
C LEU A 156 25.96 3.97 16.83
N LEU A 157 26.76 3.56 15.85
CA LEU A 157 26.36 2.53 14.88
C LEU A 157 26.40 1.13 15.49
N VAL A 158 27.38 0.83 16.36
CA VAL A 158 27.46 -0.44 17.08
C VAL A 158 26.31 -0.58 18.08
N ASP A 159 26.00 0.47 18.83
CA ASP A 159 24.83 0.54 19.73
C ASP A 159 23.51 0.30 18.97
N LEU A 160 23.40 0.82 17.74
CA LEU A 160 22.24 0.56 16.87
C LEU A 160 22.17 -0.91 16.44
N GLY A 161 23.29 -1.49 16.00
CA GLY A 161 23.37 -2.90 15.57
C GLY A 161 23.10 -3.91 16.69
N GLY A 162 23.48 -3.58 17.94
CA GLY A 162 23.17 -4.40 19.10
C GLY A 162 21.69 -4.39 19.51
N ASN A 163 20.98 -3.29 19.21
CA ASN A 163 19.62 -3.04 19.72
C ASN A 163 18.51 -3.13 18.66
N HIS A 164 18.81 -3.26 17.36
CA HIS A 164 17.80 -3.32 16.28
C HIS A 164 17.93 -4.59 15.43
N ALA A 165 16.84 -5.38 15.38
CA ALA A 165 16.80 -6.66 14.66
C ALA A 165 17.07 -6.57 13.14
N ARG A 166 16.88 -5.38 12.53
CA ARG A 166 17.11 -5.15 11.09
C ARG A 166 18.55 -4.77 10.75
N VAL A 167 19.38 -4.40 11.73
CA VAL A 167 20.78 -3.98 11.53
C VAL A 167 21.70 -5.06 12.08
N SER A 168 22.29 -5.86 11.19
CA SER A 168 23.27 -6.89 11.59
C SER A 168 24.59 -6.27 12.04
N ASN A 169 25.27 -6.84 13.03
CA ASN A 169 26.64 -6.44 13.39
C ASN A 169 27.62 -6.51 12.20
N THR A 170 27.38 -7.43 11.26
CA THR A 170 28.17 -7.55 10.02
C THR A 170 28.04 -6.32 9.13
N HIS A 171 26.85 -5.71 9.08
CA HIS A 171 26.63 -4.44 8.39
C HIS A 171 27.55 -3.36 8.97
N VAL A 172 27.48 -3.16 10.28
CA VAL A 172 28.22 -2.10 10.97
C VAL A 172 29.73 -2.31 10.81
N ALA A 173 30.20 -3.56 10.88
CA ALA A 173 31.60 -3.91 10.66
C ALA A 173 32.08 -3.58 9.23
N ILE A 174 31.30 -3.92 8.19
CA ILE A 174 31.64 -3.61 6.79
C ILE A 174 31.71 -2.10 6.57
N LEU A 175 30.75 -1.35 7.13
CA LEU A 175 30.66 0.09 6.96
C LEU A 175 31.80 0.83 7.68
N THR A 176 32.02 0.49 8.95
CA THR A 176 33.10 1.03 9.80
C THR A 176 34.46 0.68 9.20
N GLY A 177 34.65 -0.57 8.78
CA GLY A 177 35.86 -1.04 8.11
C GLY A 177 36.12 -0.33 6.79
N GLY A 178 35.06 -0.06 6.00
CA GLY A 178 35.16 0.70 4.76
C GLY A 178 35.69 2.13 4.98
N VAL A 179 35.22 2.82 6.01
CA VAL A 179 35.69 4.18 6.34
C VAL A 179 37.08 4.18 6.98
N SER A 180 37.41 3.17 7.80
CA SER A 180 38.72 3.05 8.44
C SER A 180 39.85 2.60 7.51
N ALA A 181 39.55 1.81 6.48
CA ALA A 181 40.56 1.13 5.68
C ALA A 181 41.69 2.06 5.15
N PRO A 182 41.43 3.30 4.70
CA PRO A 182 42.49 4.21 4.26
C PRO A 182 43.42 4.71 5.37
N TYR A 183 42.97 4.68 6.63
CA TYR A 183 43.74 5.13 7.80
C TYR A 183 44.55 4.01 8.47
N LEU A 184 44.22 2.74 8.24
CA LEU A 184 44.95 1.62 8.86
C LEU A 184 46.47 1.62 8.54
N PRO A 185 46.91 1.95 7.31
CA PRO A 185 48.33 2.01 7.00
C PRO A 185 49.12 3.02 7.83
N SER A 186 48.52 4.18 8.17
CA SER A 186 49.22 5.22 8.94
C SER A 186 49.37 4.85 10.42
N LEU A 187 48.53 3.94 10.93
CA LEU A 187 48.59 3.43 12.30
C LEU A 187 49.64 2.31 12.48
N ALA A 188 50.01 1.60 11.41
CA ALA A 188 50.91 0.44 11.49
C ALA A 188 52.40 0.79 11.71
N GLY A 189 52.77 2.07 11.68
CA GLY A 189 54.13 2.56 11.95
C GLY A 189 55.17 2.23 10.86
N ASN A 190 56.32 2.91 10.93
CA ASN A 190 57.41 2.90 9.93
C ASN A 190 58.10 1.55 9.66
N SER A 191 57.70 0.46 10.30
CA SER A 191 58.33 -0.86 10.11
C SER A 191 57.91 -1.61 8.85
N ALA A 192 56.84 -1.17 8.15
CA ALA A 192 56.35 -1.84 6.94
C ALA A 192 55.48 -0.98 6.01
N THR A 193 55.68 0.34 5.93
CA THR A 193 54.94 1.17 4.96
C THR A 193 55.42 0.88 3.53
N LEU A 194 54.80 -0.09 2.88
CA LEU A 194 54.95 -0.32 1.46
C LEU A 194 54.48 0.94 0.69
N PRO A 195 55.20 1.37 -0.37
CA PRO A 195 54.69 2.38 -1.29
C PRO A 195 53.29 1.98 -1.77
N GLY A 196 52.31 2.88 -1.66
CA GLY A 196 50.91 2.61 -2.03
C GLY A 196 50.04 1.94 -0.97
N SER A 197 50.45 1.91 0.31
CA SER A 197 49.62 1.33 1.38
C SER A 197 48.28 2.06 1.58
N THR A 198 48.25 3.40 1.50
CA THR A 198 47.00 4.19 1.49
C THR A 198 46.11 3.85 0.30
N THR A 199 46.70 3.59 -0.87
CA THR A 199 45.99 3.15 -2.08
C THR A 199 45.30 1.81 -1.87
N VAL A 200 45.96 0.86 -1.22
CA VAL A 200 45.36 -0.43 -0.85
C VAL A 200 44.19 -0.21 0.12
N GLY A 201 44.35 0.67 1.11
CA GLY A 201 43.28 1.04 2.03
C GLY A 201 42.06 1.67 1.33
N LEU A 202 42.27 2.57 0.37
CA LEU A 202 41.21 3.17 -0.45
C LEU A 202 40.51 2.16 -1.37
N LEU A 203 41.25 1.19 -1.92
CA LEU A 203 40.66 0.12 -2.71
C LEU A 203 39.78 -0.79 -1.84
N VAL A 204 40.27 -1.18 -0.65
CA VAL A 204 39.49 -1.94 0.33
C VAL A 204 38.24 -1.16 0.76
N ALA A 205 38.36 0.14 1.00
CA ALA A 205 37.22 1.02 1.28
C ALA A 205 36.18 0.96 0.16
N GLY A 206 36.61 1.10 -1.11
CA GLY A 206 35.73 1.00 -2.27
C GLY A 206 35.01 -0.34 -2.37
N VAL A 207 35.69 -1.46 -2.10
CA VAL A 207 35.08 -2.80 -2.13
C VAL A 207 34.05 -2.95 -1.02
N LEU A 208 34.40 -2.62 0.22
CA LEU A 208 33.51 -2.74 1.37
C LEU A 208 32.28 -1.85 1.22
N LEU A 209 32.44 -0.60 0.78
CA LEU A 209 31.33 0.33 0.58
C LEU A 209 30.47 -0.05 -0.65
N ALA A 210 31.04 -0.63 -1.70
CA ALA A 210 30.27 -1.21 -2.81
C ALA A 210 29.38 -2.36 -2.34
N VAL A 211 29.91 -3.25 -1.49
CA VAL A 211 29.12 -4.31 -0.85
C VAL A 211 28.07 -3.71 0.07
N ALA A 212 28.42 -2.68 0.84
CA ALA A 212 27.51 -1.99 1.75
C ALA A 212 26.27 -1.44 1.01
N VAL A 213 26.48 -0.71 -0.09
CA VAL A 213 25.40 -0.12 -0.91
C VAL A 213 24.51 -1.19 -1.56
N ARG A 214 25.06 -2.33 -1.97
CA ARG A 214 24.29 -3.37 -2.67
C ARG A 214 23.53 -4.30 -1.76
N ARG A 215 24.07 -4.62 -0.58
CA ARG A 215 23.55 -5.69 0.28
C ARG A 215 22.82 -5.15 1.51
N TYR A 216 23.03 -3.89 1.87
CA TYR A 216 22.53 -3.36 3.12
C TYR A 216 21.83 -2.00 2.93
N PRO A 217 20.84 -1.67 3.79
CA PRO A 217 20.12 -0.41 3.75
C PRO A 217 20.95 0.72 4.41
N VAL A 218 22.07 1.11 3.79
CA VAL A 218 22.99 2.14 4.33
C VAL A 218 22.49 3.57 4.18
N MET A 219 21.56 3.81 3.25
CA MET A 219 21.00 5.13 2.92
C MET A 219 19.60 5.37 3.54
N ILE A 220 18.97 4.31 4.06
CA ILE A 220 17.71 4.38 4.79
C ILE A 220 18.05 4.52 6.27
N GLY A 221 17.83 5.71 6.82
CA GLY A 221 17.97 5.91 8.26
C GLY A 221 16.96 5.07 9.02
N PHE A 222 17.40 4.45 10.12
CA PHE A 222 16.53 3.79 11.07
C PHE A 222 16.22 4.82 12.15
N PRO A 223 15.09 5.55 12.06
CA PRO A 223 14.70 6.42 13.15
C PRO A 223 14.61 5.57 14.42
N LYS A 224 14.94 6.16 15.57
CA LYS A 224 14.87 5.54 16.90
C LYS A 224 13.42 5.26 17.35
N ALA A 225 12.53 5.00 16.39
CA ALA A 225 11.11 5.07 16.53
C ALA A 225 10.44 3.90 15.80
N ASP A 226 10.63 2.70 16.34
CA ASP A 226 9.57 1.69 16.36
C ASP A 226 8.26 2.23 17.00
N TYR A 227 8.30 3.41 17.63
CA TYR A 227 7.17 4.12 18.25
C TYR A 227 6.41 5.09 17.32
N VAL A 228 7.05 5.71 16.33
CA VAL A 228 6.44 6.81 15.55
C VAL A 228 5.58 6.29 14.40
N ALA A 229 5.88 5.11 13.84
CA ALA A 229 5.07 4.54 12.76
C ALA A 229 3.70 4.05 13.25
N ARG A 230 3.63 3.31 14.37
CA ARG A 230 2.36 2.76 14.87
C ARG A 230 1.41 3.85 15.35
N THR A 231 1.90 4.80 16.14
CA THR A 231 1.09 5.91 16.67
C THR A 231 0.63 6.85 15.55
N ARG A 232 1.51 7.23 14.61
CA ARG A 232 1.09 8.13 13.52
C ARG A 232 0.10 7.51 12.54
N VAL A 233 0.14 6.19 12.32
CA VAL A 233 -0.83 5.55 11.43
C VAL A 233 -2.23 5.72 12.00
N VAL A 234 -2.44 5.38 13.28
CA VAL A 234 -3.75 5.55 13.94
C VAL A 234 -4.20 7.01 13.96
N GLU A 235 -3.27 7.94 14.22
CA GLU A 235 -3.53 9.38 14.22
C GLU A 235 -3.96 9.95 12.86
N THR A 236 -3.51 9.34 11.75
CA THR A 236 -3.78 9.83 10.38
C THR A 236 -4.89 9.08 9.64
N LEU A 237 -5.50 8.07 10.26
CA LEU A 237 -6.66 7.38 9.68
C LEU A 237 -7.83 8.35 9.52
N GLN A 238 -8.55 8.25 8.40
CA GLN A 238 -9.74 9.07 8.12
C GLN A 238 -10.98 8.64 8.92
N GLU A 239 -10.88 7.56 9.67
CA GLU A 239 -11.96 7.04 10.51
C GLU A 239 -11.79 7.55 11.94
N ALA A 240 -12.90 7.81 12.63
CA ALA A 240 -12.86 8.21 14.02
C ALA A 240 -12.67 6.96 14.89
N ILE A 241 -11.67 6.98 15.76
CA ILE A 241 -11.27 5.85 16.60
C ILE A 241 -11.35 6.28 18.06
N PHE A 242 -12.06 5.48 18.86
CA PHE A 242 -12.09 5.55 20.31
C PHE A 242 -11.49 4.28 20.89
N VAL A 243 -10.53 4.41 21.79
CA VAL A 243 -10.09 3.32 22.67
C VAL A 243 -10.82 3.47 24.00
N LEU A 244 -11.48 2.41 24.43
CA LEU A 244 -12.38 2.39 25.58
C LEU A 244 -11.91 1.37 26.61
N ASP A 245 -12.16 1.66 27.89
CA ASP A 245 -12.09 0.65 28.94
C ASP A 245 -13.36 -0.22 29.01
N TRP A 246 -13.45 -1.07 30.03
CA TRP A 246 -14.60 -1.95 30.25
C TRP A 246 -15.83 -1.24 30.82
N ASP A 247 -15.67 -0.01 31.29
CA ASP A 247 -16.73 0.85 31.84
C ASP A 247 -17.18 1.94 30.83
N ASP A 248 -16.84 1.78 29.54
CA ASP A 248 -17.13 2.70 28.43
C ASP A 248 -16.50 4.11 28.59
N HIS A 249 -15.42 4.25 29.35
CA HIS A 249 -14.63 5.48 29.41
C HIS A 249 -13.58 5.51 28.32
N VAL A 250 -13.34 6.70 27.77
CA VAL A 250 -12.38 6.90 26.69
C VAL A 250 -10.96 6.91 27.24
N LEU A 251 -10.14 5.94 26.84
CA LEU A 251 -8.72 5.87 27.13
C LEU A 251 -7.89 6.70 26.15
N ASP A 252 -8.24 6.65 24.86
CA ASP A 252 -7.50 7.35 23.80
C ASP A 252 -8.38 7.65 22.57
N VAL A 253 -7.97 8.63 21.77
CA VAL A 253 -8.63 9.03 20.51
C VAL A 253 -7.61 9.53 19.49
N ASN A 254 -7.90 9.32 18.21
CA ASN A 254 -7.09 9.90 17.14
C ASN A 254 -7.47 11.36 16.81
N GLU A 255 -6.59 12.05 16.08
CA GLU A 255 -6.78 13.43 15.62
C GLU A 255 -8.09 13.62 14.83
N THR A 256 -8.46 12.64 14.00
CA THR A 256 -9.73 12.65 13.26
C THR A 256 -10.94 12.71 14.18
N THR A 257 -10.93 11.99 15.29
CA THR A 257 -12.01 12.02 16.30
C THR A 257 -12.12 13.40 16.95
N ALA A 258 -10.98 13.96 17.38
CA ALA A 258 -10.94 15.29 17.98
C ALA A 258 -11.49 16.37 17.02
N ALA A 259 -11.09 16.31 15.74
CA ALA A 259 -11.57 17.23 14.70
C ALA A 259 -13.07 17.04 14.38
N LEU A 260 -13.57 15.80 14.40
CA LEU A 260 -14.96 15.49 14.07
C LEU A 260 -15.95 16.08 15.10
N PHE A 261 -15.57 16.07 16.37
CA PHE A 261 -16.41 16.56 17.46
C PHE A 261 -16.04 17.98 17.94
N ASP A 262 -15.04 18.61 17.32
CA ASP A 262 -14.51 19.94 17.68
C ASP A 262 -14.16 20.03 19.18
N ARG A 263 -13.50 18.98 19.68
CA ARG A 263 -13.09 18.82 21.08
C ARG A 263 -11.64 18.35 21.15
N SER A 264 -10.87 18.91 22.07
CA SER A 264 -9.50 18.46 22.29
C SER A 264 -9.48 17.05 22.87
N ALA A 265 -8.49 16.22 22.48
CA ALA A 265 -8.31 14.87 23.02
C ALA A 265 -8.27 14.87 24.55
N ALA A 266 -7.62 15.86 25.18
CA ALA A 266 -7.54 15.99 26.63
C ALA A 266 -8.90 16.18 27.34
N THR A 267 -9.92 16.68 26.64
CA THR A 267 -11.28 16.82 27.18
C THR A 267 -12.12 15.55 26.99
N ILE A 268 -11.78 14.75 25.98
CA ILE A 268 -12.48 13.51 25.65
C ILE A 268 -11.96 12.36 26.52
N ILE A 269 -10.65 12.27 26.71
CA ILE A 269 -9.99 11.21 27.47
C ILE A 269 -10.45 11.27 28.94
N GLY A 270 -10.81 10.11 29.47
CA GLY A 270 -11.32 9.88 30.82
C GLY A 270 -12.82 10.11 30.98
N ALA A 271 -13.51 10.64 29.97
CA ALA A 271 -14.97 10.81 30.01
C ALA A 271 -15.69 9.55 29.48
N PRO A 272 -16.91 9.25 29.96
CA PRO A 272 -17.75 8.24 29.36
C PRO A 272 -18.07 8.59 27.90
N ILE A 273 -17.91 7.66 26.96
CA ILE A 273 -18.10 7.93 25.53
C ILE A 273 -19.48 8.52 25.22
N ARG A 274 -20.53 8.04 25.91
CA ARG A 274 -21.92 8.48 25.76
C ARG A 274 -22.17 9.93 26.22
N SER A 275 -21.25 10.50 26.99
CA SER A 275 -21.30 11.93 27.39
C SER A 275 -20.58 12.85 26.42
N VAL A 276 -19.67 12.30 25.62
CA VAL A 276 -18.88 13.04 24.62
C VAL A 276 -19.58 13.05 23.27
N VAL A 277 -20.22 11.92 22.92
CA VAL A 277 -20.82 11.69 21.61
C VAL A 277 -22.32 11.51 21.75
N ASP A 278 -23.07 12.53 21.32
CA ASP A 278 -24.54 12.47 21.27
C ASP A 278 -25.01 11.56 20.13
N GLY A 279 -26.00 10.70 20.41
CA GLY A 279 -26.59 9.77 19.45
C GLY A 279 -26.18 8.30 19.63
N LEU A 280 -25.27 8.00 20.57
CA LEU A 280 -24.85 6.63 20.88
C LEU A 280 -25.84 5.82 21.73
N GLU A 281 -26.96 6.40 22.17
CA GLU A 281 -27.93 5.81 23.11
C GLU A 281 -28.37 4.37 22.74
N ARG A 282 -28.47 4.07 21.44
CA ARG A 282 -28.89 2.77 20.92
C ARG A 282 -27.75 1.93 20.33
N ALA A 283 -26.51 2.42 20.36
CA ALA A 283 -25.36 1.68 19.85
C ALA A 283 -24.90 0.65 20.89
N ASP A 284 -24.72 -0.59 20.43
CA ASP A 284 -24.08 -1.65 21.19
C ASP A 284 -22.57 -1.50 21.07
N LEU A 285 -21.87 -1.47 22.20
CA LEU A 285 -20.42 -1.31 22.24
C LEU A 285 -19.73 -2.59 22.72
N SER A 286 -20.41 -3.75 22.70
CA SER A 286 -19.78 -5.03 23.01
C SER A 286 -18.75 -5.42 21.94
N VAL A 287 -17.76 -6.24 22.32
CA VAL A 287 -16.78 -6.79 21.37
C VAL A 287 -17.49 -7.57 20.26
N GLY A 288 -17.11 -7.33 19.01
CA GLY A 288 -17.73 -7.95 17.83
C GLY A 288 -19.01 -7.25 17.35
N ALA A 289 -19.53 -6.26 18.10
CA ALA A 289 -20.67 -5.49 17.65
C ALA A 289 -20.30 -4.63 16.44
N SER A 290 -21.21 -4.56 15.48
CA SER A 290 -21.15 -3.62 14.37
C SER A 290 -22.54 -3.13 14.01
N GLY A 291 -22.62 -1.94 13.43
CA GLY A 291 -23.92 -1.36 13.08
C GLY A 291 -23.83 0.01 12.43
N THR A 292 -24.97 0.67 12.30
CA THR A 292 -25.06 2.07 11.86
C THR A 292 -25.67 2.92 12.96
N VAL A 293 -25.14 4.12 13.17
CA VAL A 293 -25.65 5.09 14.14
C VAL A 293 -25.60 6.51 13.56
N ALA A 294 -26.55 7.36 13.95
CA ALA A 294 -26.55 8.76 13.59
C ALA A 294 -26.00 9.59 14.75
N LEU A 295 -24.86 10.24 14.55
CA LEU A 295 -24.15 11.00 15.57
C LEU A 295 -24.27 12.51 15.32
N GLN A 296 -24.27 13.28 16.40
CA GLN A 296 -24.13 14.72 16.31
C GLN A 296 -22.63 15.09 16.26
N THR A 297 -22.23 15.79 15.19
CA THR A 297 -20.84 16.24 14.95
C THR A 297 -20.78 17.76 14.87
N SER A 298 -19.58 18.32 14.78
CA SER A 298 -19.38 19.76 14.53
C SER A 298 -20.00 20.22 13.21
N LYS A 299 -20.13 19.31 12.22
CA LYS A 299 -20.78 19.55 10.92
C LYS A 299 -22.28 19.19 10.92
N GLY A 300 -22.89 19.01 12.09
CA GLY A 300 -24.29 18.61 12.26
C GLY A 300 -24.48 17.10 12.38
N ARG A 301 -25.71 16.63 12.15
CA ARG A 301 -26.07 15.21 12.28
C ARG A 301 -25.59 14.40 11.08
N ARG A 302 -24.78 13.37 11.32
CA ARG A 302 -24.13 12.53 10.29
C ARG A 302 -24.33 11.04 10.58
N GLN A 303 -24.27 10.19 9.55
CA GLN A 303 -24.39 8.74 9.68
C GLN A 303 -23.03 8.05 9.68
N PHE A 304 -22.83 7.19 10.66
CA PHE A 304 -21.60 6.43 10.85
C PHE A 304 -21.88 4.94 10.85
N GLN A 305 -21.05 4.18 10.17
CA GLN A 305 -20.93 2.74 10.38
C GLN A 305 -19.89 2.51 11.48
N TYR A 306 -20.22 1.69 12.47
CA TYR A 306 -19.32 1.41 13.57
C TYR A 306 -19.00 -0.08 13.69
N SER A 307 -17.80 -0.39 14.18
CA SER A 307 -17.37 -1.72 14.59
C SER A 307 -16.56 -1.65 15.87
N VAL A 308 -16.69 -2.68 16.71
CA VAL A 308 -15.99 -2.77 18.00
C VAL A 308 -15.14 -4.03 18.07
N SER A 309 -13.85 -3.85 18.34
CA SER A 309 -12.88 -4.93 18.45
C SER A 309 -12.17 -4.91 19.79
N ALA A 310 -11.80 -6.08 20.31
CA ALA A 310 -10.97 -6.18 21.51
C ALA A 310 -9.51 -5.82 21.18
N VAL A 311 -8.82 -5.22 22.16
CA VAL A 311 -7.37 -4.97 22.11
C VAL A 311 -6.69 -5.92 23.10
N THR A 312 -5.85 -6.80 22.58
CA THR A 312 -5.15 -7.83 23.34
C THR A 312 -3.65 -7.54 23.41
N GLU A 313 -3.02 -7.88 24.53
CA GLU A 313 -1.62 -7.50 24.83
C GLU A 313 -0.58 -8.35 24.07
N SER A 314 -0.98 -9.50 23.50
CA SER A 314 -0.13 -10.36 22.69
C SER A 314 -0.93 -11.13 21.64
N ALA A 315 -0.34 -11.25 20.44
CA ALA A 315 -0.87 -12.06 19.33
C ALA A 315 -0.51 -13.55 19.44
N THR A 316 0.08 -13.98 20.56
CA THR A 316 0.51 -15.35 20.82
C THR A 316 -0.24 -15.86 22.05
N ASP A 317 -1.03 -16.90 21.84
CA ASP A 317 -1.96 -17.55 22.77
C ASP A 317 -1.41 -17.78 24.19
N GLU A 318 -2.25 -17.48 25.21
CA GLU A 318 -2.79 -18.49 26.16
C GLU A 318 -3.65 -17.88 27.28
N GLU A 319 -3.71 -16.56 27.44
CA GLU A 319 -4.72 -15.89 28.27
C GLU A 319 -5.21 -14.64 27.54
N ASP A 320 -6.30 -14.79 26.79
CA ASP A 320 -6.98 -13.72 26.07
C ASP A 320 -7.69 -12.83 27.08
N ASN A 321 -6.92 -11.98 27.76
CA ASN A 321 -7.44 -11.02 28.72
C ASN A 321 -7.45 -9.64 28.04
N PRO A 322 -8.53 -9.31 27.31
CA PRO A 322 -8.60 -8.08 26.55
C PRO A 322 -8.47 -6.88 27.51
N VAL A 323 -7.52 -6.00 27.21
CA VAL A 323 -7.15 -4.89 28.10
C VAL A 323 -8.02 -3.66 27.83
N ALA A 324 -8.49 -3.52 26.59
CA ALA A 324 -9.35 -2.43 26.13
C ALA A 324 -10.21 -2.88 24.94
N ARG A 325 -11.13 -2.01 24.53
CA ARG A 325 -11.91 -2.16 23.30
C ARG A 325 -11.67 -0.96 22.39
N THR A 326 -11.58 -1.18 21.09
CA THR A 326 -11.50 -0.12 20.10
C THR A 326 -12.82 -0.03 19.35
N ALA A 327 -13.46 1.14 19.39
CA ALA A 327 -14.64 1.46 18.60
C ALA A 327 -14.24 2.36 17.43
N LEU A 328 -14.43 1.86 16.22
CA LEU A 328 -14.12 2.54 14.98
C LEU A 328 -15.41 3.04 14.33
N PHE A 329 -15.44 4.31 13.93
CA PHE A 329 -16.58 4.97 13.31
C PHE A 329 -16.18 5.54 11.95
N ARG A 330 -16.76 4.97 10.89
CA ARG A 330 -16.57 5.42 9.51
C ARG A 330 -17.75 6.29 9.08
N ASP A 331 -17.48 7.51 8.64
CA ASP A 331 -18.51 8.41 8.09
C ASP A 331 -19.01 7.85 6.75
N VAL A 332 -20.28 7.49 6.71
CA VAL A 332 -20.97 6.96 5.53
C VAL A 332 -22.08 7.91 5.06
N THR A 333 -22.11 9.14 5.57
CA THR A 333 -23.20 10.10 5.33
C THR A 333 -23.42 10.36 3.85
N ASP A 334 -22.38 10.69 3.10
CA ASP A 334 -22.50 11.06 1.68
C ASP A 334 -22.92 9.87 0.82
N ARG A 335 -22.37 8.68 1.10
CA ARG A 335 -22.74 7.43 0.43
C ARG A 335 -24.21 7.09 0.67
N ARG A 336 -24.64 7.05 1.94
CA ARG A 336 -26.02 6.74 2.34
C ARG A 336 -27.01 7.78 1.82
N THR A 337 -26.65 9.06 1.86
CA THR A 337 -27.51 10.13 1.33
C THR A 337 -27.68 10.00 -0.18
N ARG A 338 -26.62 9.64 -0.90
CA ARG A 338 -26.69 9.40 -2.36
C ARG A 338 -27.57 8.19 -2.67
N GLU A 339 -27.37 7.08 -1.97
CA GLU A 339 -28.18 5.87 -2.11
C GLU A 339 -29.67 6.18 -1.84
N GLN A 340 -30.00 6.82 -0.72
CA GLN A 340 -31.38 7.20 -0.38
C GLN A 340 -32.02 8.14 -1.42
N ARG A 341 -31.26 9.13 -1.92
CA ARG A 341 -31.76 10.04 -2.97
C ARG A 341 -32.08 9.28 -4.26
N LEU A 342 -31.23 8.33 -4.65
CA LEU A 342 -31.47 7.49 -5.83
C LEU A 342 -32.71 6.60 -5.61
N THR A 343 -32.85 5.96 -4.46
CA THR A 343 -34.03 5.15 -4.14
C THR A 343 -35.33 5.95 -4.19
N VAL A 344 -35.36 7.16 -3.63
CA VAL A 344 -36.55 8.03 -3.67
C VAL A 344 -36.84 8.49 -5.10
N LEU A 345 -35.81 8.90 -5.85
CA LEU A 345 -35.97 9.35 -7.23
C LEU A 345 -36.51 8.23 -8.12
N ASN A 346 -35.92 7.03 -8.04
CA ASN A 346 -36.36 5.86 -8.80
C ASN A 346 -37.80 5.49 -8.44
N ARG A 347 -38.17 5.49 -7.15
CA ARG A 347 -39.55 5.22 -6.74
C ARG A 347 -40.55 6.22 -7.32
N ILE A 348 -40.26 7.53 -7.27
CA ILE A 348 -41.17 8.56 -7.79
C ILE A 348 -41.26 8.47 -9.31
N LEU A 349 -40.13 8.30 -9.99
CA LEU A 349 -40.07 8.18 -11.44
C LEU A 349 -40.90 6.99 -11.92
N ARG A 350 -40.75 5.82 -11.29
CA ARG A 350 -41.56 4.63 -11.57
C ARG A 350 -43.05 4.86 -11.42
N HIS A 351 -43.46 5.48 -10.30
CA HIS A 351 -44.88 5.74 -10.05
C HIS A 351 -45.48 6.67 -11.12
N ASN A 352 -44.76 7.72 -11.50
CA ASN A 352 -45.23 8.64 -12.54
C ASN A 352 -45.26 7.96 -13.92
N VAL A 353 -44.22 7.21 -14.27
CA VAL A 353 -44.18 6.44 -15.53
C VAL A 353 -45.34 5.45 -15.60
N ARG A 354 -45.60 4.69 -14.51
CA ARG A 354 -46.73 3.75 -14.47
C ARG A 354 -48.07 4.45 -14.68
N ASN A 355 -48.30 5.57 -13.98
CA ASN A 355 -49.54 6.33 -14.14
C ASN A 355 -49.71 6.86 -15.57
N ASP A 356 -48.64 7.37 -16.18
CA ASP A 356 -48.66 7.88 -17.55
C ASP A 356 -48.93 6.75 -18.55
N LEU A 357 -48.34 5.57 -18.35
CA LEU A 357 -48.58 4.37 -19.17
C LEU A 357 -50.01 3.83 -19.01
N ASP A 358 -50.56 3.82 -17.80
CA ASP A 358 -51.96 3.42 -17.56
C ASP A 358 -52.94 4.34 -18.31
N VAL A 359 -52.63 5.64 -18.38
CA VAL A 359 -53.40 6.62 -19.17
C VAL A 359 -53.26 6.36 -20.67
N VAL A 360 -52.05 6.05 -21.16
CA VAL A 360 -51.83 5.67 -22.57
C VAL A 360 -52.63 4.41 -22.92
N LEU A 361 -52.66 3.40 -22.05
CA LEU A 361 -53.43 2.18 -22.24
C LEU A 361 -54.94 2.48 -22.34
N ALA A 362 -55.45 3.36 -21.48
CA ALA A 362 -56.85 3.80 -21.52
C ALA A 362 -57.20 4.60 -22.80
N TYR A 363 -56.26 5.38 -23.35
CA TYR A 363 -56.46 6.04 -24.64
C TYR A 363 -56.35 5.08 -25.82
N ALA A 364 -55.50 4.06 -25.73
CA ALA A 364 -55.38 3.03 -26.77
C ALA A 364 -56.72 2.34 -27.03
N ASP A 365 -57.52 2.11 -25.99
CA ASP A 365 -58.89 1.57 -26.10
C ASP A 365 -59.85 2.38 -26.99
N HIS A 366 -59.54 3.66 -27.22
CA HIS A 366 -60.35 4.56 -28.05
C HIS A 366 -59.83 4.67 -29.48
N VAL A 367 -58.75 3.96 -29.84
CA VAL A 367 -58.22 3.93 -31.20
C VAL A 367 -59.02 2.93 -32.03
N ASP A 368 -59.67 3.37 -33.10
CA ASP A 368 -60.52 2.52 -33.96
C ASP A 368 -59.73 1.49 -34.78
N ASP A 369 -58.48 1.79 -35.11
CA ASP A 369 -57.57 0.92 -35.86
C ASP A 369 -56.98 -0.16 -34.94
N GLU A 370 -57.33 -1.43 -35.20
CA GLU A 370 -56.92 -2.58 -34.37
C GLU A 370 -55.41 -2.83 -34.40
N GLU A 371 -54.75 -2.59 -35.53
CA GLU A 371 -53.30 -2.78 -35.67
C GLU A 371 -52.56 -1.77 -34.81
N ILE A 372 -53.00 -0.50 -34.87
CA ILE A 372 -52.43 0.58 -34.05
C ILE A 372 -52.76 0.37 -32.57
N ARG A 373 -54.00 -0.03 -32.23
CA ARG A 373 -54.41 -0.30 -30.84
C ARG A 373 -53.55 -1.40 -30.21
N THR A 374 -53.38 -2.51 -30.93
CA THR A 374 -52.58 -3.65 -30.47
C THR A 374 -51.12 -3.23 -30.30
N GLY A 375 -50.54 -2.53 -31.29
CA GLY A 375 -49.17 -2.03 -31.18
C GLY A 375 -48.91 -1.09 -30.00
N ILE A 376 -49.87 -0.21 -29.67
CA ILE A 376 -49.76 0.67 -28.48
C ILE A 376 -49.88 -0.16 -27.19
N ARG A 377 -50.84 -1.11 -27.13
CA ARG A 377 -51.01 -1.98 -25.96
C ARG A 377 -49.78 -2.80 -25.67
N ASP A 378 -49.23 -3.48 -26.68
CA ASP A 378 -48.05 -4.33 -26.54
C ASP A 378 -46.87 -3.48 -26.06
N SER A 379 -46.59 -2.35 -26.74
CA SER A 379 -45.50 -1.45 -26.35
C SER A 379 -45.64 -0.90 -24.92
N THR A 380 -46.87 -0.59 -24.49
CA THR A 380 -47.14 -0.05 -23.13
C THR A 380 -47.01 -1.15 -22.08
N THR A 381 -47.44 -2.37 -22.40
CA THR A 381 -47.33 -3.54 -21.53
C THR A 381 -45.86 -3.93 -21.35
N ASP A 382 -45.08 -3.96 -22.43
CA ASP A 382 -43.64 -4.20 -22.39
C ASP A 382 -42.91 -3.20 -21.46
N LEU A 383 -43.29 -1.92 -21.51
CA LEU A 383 -42.71 -0.88 -20.63
C LEU A 383 -43.10 -1.05 -19.16
N LEU A 384 -44.32 -1.51 -18.88
CA LEU A 384 -44.77 -1.81 -17.53
C LEU A 384 -44.04 -3.02 -16.95
N GLU A 385 -43.89 -4.08 -17.72
CA GLU A 385 -43.11 -5.27 -17.34
C GLU A 385 -41.65 -4.92 -17.10
N LEU A 386 -41.05 -4.09 -17.97
CA LEU A 386 -39.69 -3.60 -17.78
C LEU A 386 -39.54 -2.82 -16.46
N SER A 387 -40.49 -1.94 -16.15
CA SER A 387 -40.50 -1.17 -14.90
C SER A 387 -40.57 -2.08 -13.67
N GLU A 388 -41.32 -3.18 -13.75
CA GLU A 388 -41.46 -4.16 -12.68
C GLU A 388 -40.18 -4.99 -12.50
N LYS A 389 -39.57 -5.49 -13.58
CA LYS A 389 -38.29 -6.23 -13.52
C LYS A 389 -37.16 -5.41 -12.90
N VAL A 390 -37.06 -4.11 -13.22
CA VAL A 390 -36.06 -3.26 -12.58
C VAL A 390 -36.38 -3.01 -11.09
N ARG A 391 -37.65 -2.98 -10.67
CA ARG A 391 -38.02 -2.86 -9.25
C ARG A 391 -37.56 -4.09 -8.47
N GLU A 392 -37.84 -5.27 -9.00
CA GLU A 392 -37.44 -6.55 -8.39
C GLU A 392 -35.91 -6.65 -8.26
N ALA A 393 -35.18 -6.26 -9.32
CA ALA A 393 -33.72 -6.16 -9.28
C ALA A 393 -33.20 -5.20 -8.19
N GLU A 394 -33.80 -4.01 -8.04
CA GLU A 394 -33.43 -3.05 -6.99
C GLU A 394 -33.71 -3.57 -5.57
N GLU A 395 -34.84 -4.25 -5.37
CA GLU A 395 -35.23 -4.82 -4.08
C GLU A 395 -34.31 -5.98 -3.68
N LEU A 396 -33.99 -6.87 -4.62
CA LEU A 396 -33.05 -7.97 -4.38
C LEU A 396 -31.63 -7.47 -4.09
N MET A 397 -31.16 -6.45 -4.80
CA MET A 397 -29.85 -5.85 -4.51
C MET A 397 -29.79 -5.15 -3.14
N SER A 398 -30.92 -4.63 -2.67
CA SER A 398 -31.04 -4.00 -1.35
C SER A 398 -31.18 -5.02 -0.21
N ALA A 399 -31.78 -6.18 -0.49
CA ALA A 399 -31.96 -7.27 0.47
C ALA A 399 -30.64 -7.96 0.90
N SER A 400 -29.57 -7.82 0.11
CA SER A 400 -28.20 -8.29 0.42
C SER A 400 -27.51 -7.56 1.60
N THR A 401 -28.28 -6.96 2.51
CA THR A 401 -27.78 -6.32 3.73
C THR A 401 -27.66 -7.32 4.90
N GLU A 402 -28.37 -8.45 4.82
CA GLU A 402 -28.21 -9.56 5.76
C GLU A 402 -26.89 -10.31 5.48
N PRO A 403 -26.32 -11.02 6.47
CA PRO A 403 -25.17 -11.89 6.20
C PRO A 403 -25.58 -13.01 5.23
N PRO A 404 -24.71 -13.40 4.27
CA PRO A 404 -24.98 -14.51 3.38
C PRO A 404 -25.07 -15.82 4.17
N GLU A 405 -25.89 -16.75 3.67
CA GLU A 405 -26.12 -18.05 4.30
C GLU A 405 -25.57 -19.20 3.43
N SER A 406 -25.44 -20.38 4.01
CA SER A 406 -25.12 -21.59 3.24
C SER A 406 -26.37 -22.04 2.48
N VAL A 407 -26.32 -21.96 1.15
CA VAL A 407 -27.43 -22.29 0.26
C VAL A 407 -27.09 -23.52 -0.57
N ALA A 408 -27.94 -24.56 -0.48
CA ALA A 408 -27.86 -25.73 -1.35
C ALA A 408 -28.23 -25.34 -2.79
N LEU A 409 -27.21 -25.17 -3.64
CA LEU A 409 -27.35 -24.75 -5.05
C LEU A 409 -28.18 -25.75 -5.86
N THR A 410 -27.98 -27.05 -5.62
CA THR A 410 -28.80 -28.12 -6.19
C THR A 410 -30.29 -27.95 -5.85
N GLY A 411 -30.60 -27.55 -4.62
CA GLY A 411 -31.98 -27.32 -4.16
C GLY A 411 -32.64 -26.14 -4.87
N VAL A 412 -31.88 -25.06 -5.11
CA VAL A 412 -32.37 -23.89 -5.87
C VAL A 412 -32.60 -24.26 -7.33
N ALA A 413 -31.63 -24.90 -7.99
CA ALA A 413 -31.75 -25.32 -9.39
C ALA A 413 -32.94 -26.26 -9.62
N LYS A 414 -33.18 -27.21 -8.69
CA LYS A 414 -34.34 -28.09 -8.73
C LYS A 414 -35.66 -27.33 -8.59
N SER A 415 -35.73 -26.39 -7.64
CA SER A 415 -36.94 -25.58 -7.43
C SER A 415 -37.32 -24.78 -8.68
N VAL A 416 -36.34 -24.17 -9.34
CA VAL A 416 -36.58 -23.40 -10.58
C VAL A 416 -36.95 -24.33 -11.74
N ALA A 417 -36.28 -25.48 -11.89
CA ALA A 417 -36.64 -26.47 -12.90
C ALA A 417 -38.10 -26.95 -12.76
N ASP A 418 -38.54 -27.26 -11.55
CA ASP A 418 -39.89 -27.74 -11.29
C ASP A 418 -40.96 -26.65 -11.53
N GLN A 419 -40.64 -25.39 -11.25
CA GLN A 419 -41.50 -24.23 -11.55
C GLN A 419 -41.82 -24.15 -13.06
N PHE A 420 -40.80 -24.17 -13.92
CA PHE A 420 -40.99 -24.02 -15.36
C PHE A 420 -41.42 -25.32 -16.09
N ARG A 421 -41.28 -26.49 -15.45
CA ARG A 421 -41.90 -27.73 -15.95
C ARG A 421 -43.42 -27.77 -15.78
N THR A 422 -43.96 -27.05 -14.81
CA THR A 422 -45.38 -27.13 -14.41
C THR A 422 -46.18 -25.84 -14.62
N GLY A 423 -45.53 -24.79 -15.13
CA GLY A 423 -46.12 -23.47 -15.34
C GLY A 423 -46.91 -23.31 -16.65
N ASP A 424 -47.29 -22.07 -16.94
CA ASP A 424 -48.16 -21.70 -18.07
C ASP A 424 -47.48 -21.88 -19.45
N ASN A 425 -46.14 -21.91 -19.49
CA ASN A 425 -45.35 -22.19 -20.70
C ASN A 425 -44.34 -23.32 -20.43
N PRO A 426 -44.78 -24.60 -20.52
CA PRO A 426 -43.95 -25.74 -20.12
C PRO A 426 -42.79 -25.97 -21.10
N ALA A 427 -41.58 -26.05 -20.56
CA ALA A 427 -40.36 -26.34 -21.30
C ALA A 427 -39.76 -27.71 -20.93
N GLU A 428 -38.98 -28.31 -21.83
CA GLU A 428 -38.21 -29.52 -21.53
C GLU A 428 -36.97 -29.13 -20.72
N ILE A 429 -37.05 -29.23 -19.39
CA ILE A 429 -35.93 -28.88 -18.50
C ILE A 429 -35.26 -30.14 -17.98
N THR A 430 -33.96 -30.28 -18.24
CA THR A 430 -33.09 -31.32 -17.67
C THR A 430 -32.20 -30.73 -16.58
N LEU A 431 -31.95 -31.51 -15.52
CA LEU A 431 -31.08 -31.10 -14.41
C LEU A 431 -30.03 -32.19 -14.16
N ASP A 432 -28.77 -31.84 -14.34
CA ASP A 432 -27.59 -32.67 -14.03
C ASP A 432 -26.82 -32.04 -12.87
N SER A 433 -26.94 -32.62 -11.68
CA SER A 433 -26.34 -32.08 -10.45
C SER A 433 -25.87 -33.18 -9.51
N PRO A 434 -24.77 -32.97 -8.76
CA PRO A 434 -24.44 -33.78 -7.59
C PRO A 434 -25.51 -33.68 -6.51
N ASP A 435 -25.49 -34.60 -5.56
CA ASP A 435 -26.47 -34.66 -4.47
C ASP A 435 -26.39 -33.43 -3.54
N ASP A 436 -25.20 -32.88 -3.29
CA ASP A 436 -25.02 -31.75 -2.37
C ASP A 436 -23.89 -30.81 -2.84
N VAL A 437 -24.28 -29.64 -3.35
CA VAL A 437 -23.36 -28.53 -3.65
C VAL A 437 -23.95 -27.30 -2.98
N SER A 438 -23.18 -26.70 -2.07
CA SER A 438 -23.63 -25.56 -1.27
C SER A 438 -22.69 -24.37 -1.44
N VAL A 439 -23.26 -23.16 -1.49
CA VAL A 439 -22.51 -21.90 -1.66
C VAL A 439 -22.91 -20.89 -0.60
N THR A 440 -21.99 -19.98 -0.26
CA THR A 440 -22.30 -18.87 0.65
C THR A 440 -22.91 -17.72 -0.15
N ALA A 441 -24.23 -17.57 -0.08
CA ALA A 441 -24.97 -16.62 -0.90
C ALA A 441 -26.33 -16.24 -0.28
N HIS A 442 -27.09 -15.37 -0.96
CA HIS A 442 -28.50 -15.13 -0.65
C HIS A 442 -29.37 -16.03 -1.51
N ARG A 443 -30.15 -16.92 -0.87
CA ARG A 443 -31.00 -17.90 -1.57
C ARG A 443 -31.96 -17.25 -2.57
N THR A 444 -32.57 -16.13 -2.20
CA THR A 444 -33.51 -15.37 -3.05
C THR A 444 -32.83 -14.81 -4.30
N VAL A 445 -31.59 -14.31 -4.17
CA VAL A 445 -30.82 -13.78 -5.30
C VAL A 445 -30.44 -14.90 -6.27
N LEU A 446 -29.96 -16.04 -5.77
CA LEU A 446 -29.64 -17.20 -6.62
C LEU A 446 -30.86 -17.74 -7.35
N GLN A 447 -32.00 -17.80 -6.66
CA GLN A 447 -33.26 -18.23 -7.27
C GLN A 447 -33.67 -17.29 -8.41
N GLN A 448 -33.61 -15.97 -8.20
CA GLN A 448 -33.95 -15.00 -9.25
C GLN A 448 -32.98 -15.09 -10.43
N VAL A 449 -31.68 -15.20 -10.18
CA VAL A 449 -30.67 -15.34 -11.24
C VAL A 449 -30.98 -16.55 -12.13
N LEU A 450 -31.32 -17.69 -11.52
CA LEU A 450 -31.72 -18.88 -12.28
C LEU A 450 -33.05 -18.72 -13.00
N THR A 451 -34.04 -18.10 -12.37
CA THR A 451 -35.33 -17.80 -13.00
C THR A 451 -35.15 -16.94 -14.24
N GLU A 452 -34.39 -15.86 -14.18
CA GLU A 452 -34.14 -14.98 -15.34
C GLU A 452 -33.43 -15.71 -16.48
N LEU A 453 -32.44 -16.57 -16.17
CA LEU A 453 -31.73 -17.34 -17.20
C LEU A 453 -32.64 -18.39 -17.88
N VAL A 454 -33.45 -19.10 -17.09
CA VAL A 454 -34.38 -20.11 -17.63
C VAL A 454 -35.53 -19.46 -18.39
N GLU A 455 -36.11 -18.37 -17.86
CA GLU A 455 -37.15 -17.59 -18.54
C GLU A 455 -36.64 -17.03 -19.87
N ASN A 456 -35.43 -16.47 -19.88
CA ASN A 456 -34.80 -15.97 -21.11
C ASN A 456 -34.61 -17.08 -22.15
N ALA A 457 -34.18 -18.28 -21.73
CA ALA A 457 -34.04 -19.44 -22.61
C ALA A 457 -35.37 -19.90 -23.21
N ILE A 458 -36.47 -19.82 -22.45
CA ILE A 458 -37.81 -20.26 -22.88
C ILE A 458 -38.46 -19.22 -23.81
N ILE A 459 -38.47 -17.94 -23.43
CA ILE A 459 -39.16 -16.87 -24.17
C ILE A 459 -38.49 -16.60 -25.52
N HIS A 460 -37.17 -16.72 -25.60
CA HIS A 460 -36.41 -16.42 -26.82
C HIS A 460 -36.11 -17.64 -27.68
N SER A 461 -36.69 -18.79 -27.35
CA SER A 461 -36.63 -19.96 -28.22
C SER A 461 -37.47 -19.73 -29.48
N ASP A 462 -36.93 -20.15 -30.62
CA ASP A 462 -37.63 -20.21 -31.90
C ASP A 462 -38.32 -21.56 -32.13
N LYS A 463 -38.37 -22.42 -31.10
CA LYS A 463 -38.90 -23.79 -31.16
C LYS A 463 -40.24 -23.90 -30.43
N ASP A 464 -41.10 -24.78 -30.94
CA ASP A 464 -42.40 -25.10 -30.32
C ASP A 464 -42.26 -25.76 -28.94
N SER A 465 -41.09 -26.37 -28.66
CA SER A 465 -40.76 -27.01 -27.38
C SER A 465 -39.34 -26.63 -26.98
N PRO A 466 -39.15 -25.54 -26.22
CA PRO A 466 -37.83 -25.10 -25.77
C PRO A 466 -37.19 -26.14 -24.85
N ALA A 467 -35.91 -26.43 -25.08
CA ALA A 467 -35.12 -27.34 -24.23
C ALA A 467 -34.06 -26.56 -23.46
N VAL A 468 -34.07 -26.73 -22.12
CA VAL A 468 -33.12 -26.07 -21.22
C VAL A 468 -32.40 -27.11 -20.38
N GLU A 469 -31.08 -27.06 -20.36
CA GLU A 469 -30.24 -27.92 -19.55
C GLU A 469 -29.59 -27.12 -18.42
N LEU A 470 -29.88 -27.51 -17.18
CA LEU A 470 -29.25 -27.00 -15.98
C LEU A 470 -28.17 -27.98 -15.52
N ARG A 471 -26.92 -27.51 -15.38
CA ARG A 471 -25.85 -28.30 -14.77
C ARG A 471 -25.29 -27.62 -13.53
N VAL A 472 -25.14 -28.37 -12.45
CA VAL A 472 -24.43 -27.93 -11.24
C VAL A 472 -23.17 -28.77 -11.12
N ARG A 473 -22.01 -28.16 -10.88
CA ARG A 473 -20.74 -28.87 -10.71
C ARG A 473 -19.94 -28.26 -9.56
N GLU A 474 -19.33 -29.11 -8.75
CA GLU A 474 -18.28 -28.71 -7.84
C GLU A 474 -16.92 -28.77 -8.57
N ARG A 475 -16.08 -27.74 -8.38
CA ARG A 475 -14.74 -27.66 -8.97
C ARG A 475 -13.67 -27.92 -7.91
N SER A 476 -12.50 -28.39 -8.35
CA SER A 476 -11.37 -28.74 -7.49
C SER A 476 -10.75 -27.57 -6.72
N ASP A 477 -11.08 -26.32 -7.06
CA ASP A 477 -10.55 -25.10 -6.44
C ASP A 477 -11.53 -24.45 -5.47
N ALA A 478 -12.39 -25.26 -4.84
CA ALA A 478 -13.42 -24.82 -3.89
C ALA A 478 -14.43 -23.83 -4.49
N SER A 479 -14.69 -23.94 -5.81
CA SER A 479 -15.71 -23.16 -6.50
C SER A 479 -16.87 -24.03 -6.97
N ALA A 480 -18.07 -23.47 -6.98
CA ALA A 480 -19.25 -24.09 -7.59
C ALA A 480 -19.51 -23.46 -8.96
N GLU A 481 -19.92 -24.29 -9.91
CA GLU A 481 -20.25 -23.89 -11.28
C GLU A 481 -21.70 -24.25 -11.58
N LEU A 482 -22.45 -23.27 -12.08
CA LEU A 482 -23.84 -23.40 -12.51
C LEU A 482 -23.91 -23.05 -13.99
N VAL A 483 -24.42 -23.96 -14.80
CA VAL A 483 -24.54 -23.81 -16.26
C VAL A 483 -26.01 -23.86 -16.63
N VAL A 484 -26.45 -22.88 -17.42
CA VAL A 484 -27.74 -22.89 -18.11
C VAL A 484 -27.46 -22.92 -19.60
N ALA A 485 -27.87 -24.00 -20.27
CA ALA A 485 -27.73 -24.16 -21.71
C ALA A 485 -29.10 -24.24 -22.38
N ASP A 486 -29.31 -23.45 -23.42
CA ASP A 486 -30.53 -23.44 -24.23
C ASP A 486 -30.27 -23.92 -25.65
N ASP A 487 -31.34 -24.16 -26.40
CA ASP A 487 -31.31 -24.60 -27.78
C ASP A 487 -31.93 -23.60 -28.77
N GLY A 488 -32.02 -22.32 -28.38
CA GLY A 488 -32.58 -21.24 -29.21
C GLY A 488 -31.58 -20.66 -30.24
N PRO A 489 -31.82 -19.45 -30.77
CA PRO A 489 -30.96 -18.83 -31.79
C PRO A 489 -29.61 -18.33 -31.24
N GLY A 490 -29.46 -18.30 -29.91
CA GLY A 490 -28.28 -17.82 -29.20
C GLY A 490 -28.18 -16.29 -29.06
N LEU A 491 -27.35 -15.84 -28.12
CA LEU A 491 -27.10 -14.42 -27.83
C LEU A 491 -26.21 -13.78 -28.92
N PRO A 492 -26.62 -12.67 -29.54
CA PRO A 492 -25.78 -11.94 -30.50
C PRO A 492 -24.42 -11.55 -29.92
N GLU A 493 -23.33 -11.66 -30.70
CA GLU A 493 -21.96 -11.34 -30.24
C GLU A 493 -21.84 -9.96 -29.57
N ARG A 494 -22.54 -8.94 -30.10
CA ARG A 494 -22.55 -7.59 -29.53
C ARG A 494 -23.13 -7.54 -28.11
N GLU A 495 -24.14 -8.35 -27.83
CA GLU A 495 -24.75 -8.41 -26.50
C GLU A 495 -23.83 -9.11 -25.50
N GLN A 496 -23.15 -10.18 -25.95
CA GLN A 496 -22.12 -10.86 -25.16
C GLN A 496 -20.96 -9.90 -24.79
N GLU A 497 -20.50 -9.08 -25.74
CA GLU A 497 -19.45 -8.08 -25.51
C GLU A 497 -19.88 -6.97 -24.52
N ILE A 498 -21.11 -6.47 -24.63
CA ILE A 498 -21.66 -5.44 -23.74
C ILE A 498 -21.75 -5.96 -22.30
N LEU A 499 -22.28 -7.17 -22.13
CA LEU A 499 -22.41 -7.80 -20.81
C LEU A 499 -21.04 -8.09 -20.20
N ALA A 500 -20.05 -8.50 -21.00
CA ALA A 500 -18.67 -8.72 -20.55
C ALA A 500 -17.91 -7.41 -20.21
N ALA A 501 -18.20 -6.31 -20.91
CA ALA A 501 -17.53 -5.03 -20.70
C ALA A 501 -18.06 -4.24 -19.49
N GLY A 502 -19.25 -4.59 -18.96
CA GLY A 502 -19.85 -3.92 -17.81
C GLY A 502 -20.23 -2.46 -18.07
N THR A 503 -20.33 -2.03 -19.34
CA THR A 503 -20.66 -0.65 -19.74
C THR A 503 -22.06 -0.55 -20.32
N GLU A 504 -22.86 0.37 -19.77
CA GLU A 504 -24.19 0.70 -20.26
C GLU A 504 -24.11 1.41 -21.63
N THR A 505 -24.67 0.79 -22.67
CA THR A 505 -25.00 1.49 -23.92
C THR A 505 -26.42 1.12 -24.33
N GLN A 506 -27.06 1.99 -25.12
CA GLN A 506 -28.47 1.90 -25.52
C GLN A 506 -28.80 0.50 -26.07
N LEU A 507 -29.36 -0.35 -25.22
CA LEU A 507 -29.94 -1.62 -25.62
C LEU A 507 -31.21 -1.28 -26.41
N LYS A 508 -31.24 -1.68 -27.68
CA LYS A 508 -32.49 -1.66 -28.44
C LYS A 508 -33.33 -2.82 -27.91
N HIS A 509 -34.48 -2.51 -27.32
CA HIS A 509 -35.48 -3.40 -26.72
C HIS A 509 -35.19 -3.80 -25.27
N GLY A 510 -36.25 -3.93 -24.46
CA GLY A 510 -36.24 -4.27 -23.03
C GLY A 510 -35.67 -5.65 -22.68
N GLN A 511 -35.06 -6.34 -23.65
CA GLN A 511 -34.49 -7.70 -23.59
C GLN A 511 -33.21 -7.78 -22.73
N GLY A 512 -32.54 -6.66 -22.46
CA GLY A 512 -31.24 -6.66 -21.77
C GLY A 512 -31.30 -6.65 -20.24
N ILE A 513 -32.43 -6.30 -19.61
CA ILE A 513 -32.45 -6.02 -18.16
C ILE A 513 -32.26 -7.29 -17.32
N GLY A 514 -32.84 -8.42 -17.71
CA GLY A 514 -32.69 -9.69 -16.99
C GLY A 514 -31.23 -10.16 -16.95
N LEU A 515 -30.54 -10.15 -18.09
CA LEU A 515 -29.12 -10.52 -18.16
C LEU A 515 -28.20 -9.50 -17.47
N TRP A 516 -28.56 -8.21 -17.48
CA TRP A 516 -27.87 -7.20 -16.69
C TRP A 516 -28.02 -7.44 -15.18
N PHE A 517 -29.22 -7.83 -14.72
CA PHE A 517 -29.43 -8.24 -13.33
C PHE A 517 -28.59 -9.46 -12.97
N VAL A 518 -28.56 -10.49 -13.83
CA VAL A 518 -27.70 -11.67 -13.64
C VAL A 518 -26.24 -11.25 -13.49
N ASN A 519 -25.73 -10.38 -14.38
CA ASN A 519 -24.36 -9.89 -14.31
C ASN A 519 -24.06 -9.15 -12.99
N TRP A 520 -24.95 -8.26 -12.57
CA TRP A 520 -24.80 -7.53 -11.31
C TRP A 520 -24.85 -8.45 -10.09
N ALA A 521 -25.83 -9.35 -10.02
CA ALA A 521 -25.99 -10.29 -8.92
C ALA A 521 -24.77 -11.20 -8.77
N VAL A 522 -24.28 -11.77 -9.88
CA VAL A 522 -23.07 -12.61 -9.88
C VAL A 522 -21.84 -11.81 -9.46
N THR A 523 -21.69 -10.59 -9.97
CA THR A 523 -20.58 -9.69 -9.58
C THR A 523 -20.64 -9.34 -8.08
N GLN A 524 -21.84 -9.07 -7.54
CA GLN A 524 -22.04 -8.76 -6.13
C GLN A 524 -21.68 -9.95 -5.22
N MET A 525 -21.94 -11.17 -5.67
CA MET A 525 -21.52 -12.40 -4.98
C MET A 525 -20.02 -12.72 -5.17
N GLY A 526 -19.27 -11.85 -5.86
CA GLY A 526 -17.85 -12.07 -6.16
C GLY A 526 -17.60 -13.20 -7.17
N GLY A 527 -18.61 -13.59 -7.92
CA GLY A 527 -18.55 -14.65 -8.93
C GLY A 527 -18.11 -14.16 -10.31
N GLU A 528 -17.97 -15.12 -11.23
CA GLU A 528 -17.67 -14.88 -12.65
C GLU A 528 -18.84 -15.34 -13.52
N LEU A 529 -19.23 -14.50 -14.49
CA LEU A 529 -20.26 -14.82 -15.48
C LEU A 529 -19.62 -14.93 -16.87
N ARG A 530 -19.93 -16.00 -17.61
CA ARG A 530 -19.46 -16.22 -18.97
C ARG A 530 -20.60 -16.61 -19.91
N PHE A 531 -20.56 -16.07 -21.12
CA PHE A 531 -21.45 -16.41 -22.21
C PHE A 531 -20.67 -17.13 -23.30
N GLN A 532 -21.22 -18.23 -23.81
CA GLN A 532 -20.65 -19.01 -24.90
C GLN A 532 -21.77 -19.46 -25.83
N PRO A 533 -21.51 -19.61 -27.14
CA PRO A 533 -22.48 -20.22 -28.05
C PRO A 533 -22.64 -21.72 -27.73
N ASN A 534 -23.87 -22.23 -27.81
CA ASN A 534 -24.15 -23.66 -27.78
C ASN A 534 -24.07 -24.25 -29.20
N THR A 535 -23.78 -25.54 -29.33
CA THR A 535 -23.67 -26.23 -30.63
C THR A 535 -24.73 -27.33 -30.73
N PRO A 536 -25.51 -27.45 -31.83
CA PRO A 536 -25.42 -26.69 -33.08
C PRO A 536 -25.92 -25.25 -32.99
N ASP A 537 -26.90 -24.96 -32.13
CA ASP A 537 -27.50 -23.63 -31.91
C ASP A 537 -27.80 -23.45 -30.40
N GLY A 538 -27.88 -22.20 -29.94
CA GLY A 538 -28.25 -21.82 -28.56
C GLY A 538 -27.19 -21.03 -27.81
N SER A 539 -27.39 -20.82 -26.51
CA SER A 539 -26.40 -20.21 -25.62
C SER A 539 -26.09 -21.05 -24.40
N ILE A 540 -24.89 -20.87 -23.88
CA ILE A 540 -24.41 -21.44 -22.62
C ILE A 540 -24.02 -20.28 -21.73
N VAL A 541 -24.75 -20.13 -20.63
CA VAL A 541 -24.43 -19.17 -19.56
C VAL A 541 -23.81 -19.94 -18.41
N THR A 542 -22.57 -19.59 -18.07
CA THR A 542 -21.83 -20.21 -16.96
C THR A 542 -21.63 -19.20 -15.84
N ILE A 543 -22.10 -19.54 -14.65
CA ILE A 543 -21.89 -18.80 -13.40
C ILE A 543 -20.90 -19.59 -12.55
N ARG A 544 -19.87 -18.92 -12.07
CA ARG A 544 -18.89 -19.47 -11.14
C ARG A 544 -18.88 -18.70 -9.83
N LEU A 545 -18.97 -19.41 -8.71
CA LEU A 545 -18.98 -18.83 -7.37
C LEU A 545 -17.80 -19.39 -6.57
N TYR A 546 -17.01 -18.52 -5.95
CA TYR A 546 -15.70 -18.86 -5.35
C TYR A 546 -15.73 -19.08 -3.83
N ASP A 547 -16.91 -18.99 -3.20
CA ASP A 547 -17.06 -19.21 -1.76
C ASP A 547 -18.16 -20.25 -1.50
N GLY A 548 -17.74 -21.48 -1.24
CA GLY A 548 -18.66 -22.58 -0.97
C GLY A 548 -18.10 -23.96 -1.26
N VAL A 549 -17.11 -24.42 -0.47
CA VAL A 549 -16.93 -25.85 -0.19
C VAL A 549 -16.60 -25.99 1.29
N THR A 550 -17.57 -26.45 2.08
CA THR A 550 -17.31 -27.12 3.36
C THR A 550 -17.75 -28.56 3.24
#